data_AF-A0A9D0H0L1-F1
#
_entry.id   AF-A0A9D0H0L1-F1
#
_cell.length_a   1.000
_cell.length_b   1.000
_cell.length_c   1.000
_cell.angle_alpha   90.00
_cell.angle_beta   90.00
_cell.angle_gamma   90.00
#
_symmetry.space_group_name_H-M   'P 1'
#
loop_
_entity.id
_entity.type
_entity.pdbx_description
1 polymer ?
#
loop_
_entity_poly.entity_id
_entity_poly.type
_entity_poly.pdbx_seq_one_letter_code
_entity_poly.pdbx_strand_id
1 'polypeptide(L)'
;MEFKIKLDEIRKLMELETPEFPKYATQIINLANQNAQATRPRVVGQMSELIKEFTGKTLQEWEEWYLKKHPEAIDTATQKILGMIDNFREVINQIDEDMIRQWVRDLVIVKTFIGLRFQEAILKKIADKFGTDYRFATPEEESKGVDGYIGNIPVSLKPITYKQKEMLPEEIEVDIVYYEKQKDGLKITIPKNLEEKLKRLKESFL
;
A
#
# COMPACT_ATOMS: atom_id res chain seq x y z
N MET A 1 -1.48 31.42 19.98
CA MET A 1 -1.90 30.49 21.05
C MET A 1 -2.65 29.36 20.38
N GLU A 2 -2.26 28.12 20.66
CA GLU A 2 -2.91 26.93 20.10
C GLU A 2 -3.49 26.10 21.25
N PHE A 3 -4.69 25.57 21.07
CA PHE A 3 -5.31 24.63 22.00
C PHE A 3 -6.05 23.53 21.22
N LYS A 4 -6.23 22.37 21.86
CA LYS A 4 -6.85 21.19 21.26
C LYS A 4 -8.04 20.75 22.10
N ILE A 5 -9.22 20.66 21.49
CA ILE A 5 -10.41 20.03 22.07
C ILE A 5 -10.38 18.54 21.69
N LYS A 6 -10.57 17.64 22.66
CA LYS A 6 -10.63 16.19 22.38
C LYS A 6 -12.02 15.79 21.86
N LEU A 7 -12.13 14.68 21.13
CA LEU A 7 -13.42 14.23 20.60
C LEU A 7 -14.45 13.96 21.71
N ASP A 8 -14.03 13.36 22.82
CA ASP A 8 -14.93 13.11 23.97
C ASP A 8 -15.38 14.41 24.62
N GLU A 9 -14.55 15.44 24.57
CA GLU A 9 -14.91 16.79 25.04
C GLU A 9 -15.91 17.45 24.10
N ILE A 10 -15.74 17.31 22.77
CA ILE A 10 -16.73 17.77 21.79
C ILE A 10 -18.09 17.11 22.04
N ARG A 11 -18.12 15.79 22.25
CA ARG A 11 -19.37 15.05 22.55
C ARG A 11 -20.04 15.58 23.82
N LYS A 12 -19.28 15.83 24.88
CA LYS A 12 -19.81 16.41 26.13
C LYS A 12 -20.33 17.83 25.93
N LEU A 13 -19.58 18.68 25.22
CA LEU A 13 -19.98 20.06 24.91
C LEU A 13 -21.25 20.12 24.04
N MET A 14 -21.48 19.09 23.23
CA MET A 14 -22.67 18.93 22.39
C MET A 14 -23.75 18.03 23.00
N GLU A 15 -23.59 17.60 24.25
CA GLU A 15 -24.53 16.73 24.96
C GLU A 15 -24.86 15.42 24.19
N LEU A 16 -23.87 14.86 23.48
CA LEU A 16 -24.02 13.65 22.68
C LEU A 16 -23.63 12.40 23.45
N GLU A 17 -24.45 11.36 23.34
CA GLU A 17 -24.15 10.05 23.88
C GLU A 17 -22.95 9.40 23.20
N THR A 18 -22.23 8.56 23.95
CA THR A 18 -21.12 7.76 23.43
C THR A 18 -21.50 6.29 23.50
N PRO A 19 -21.59 5.60 22.35
CA PRO A 19 -21.90 4.18 22.37
C PRO A 19 -20.73 3.39 22.96
N GLU A 20 -21.04 2.45 23.84
CA GLU A 20 -20.08 1.52 24.39
C GLU A 20 -20.02 0.25 23.54
N PHE A 21 -18.79 -0.18 23.22
CA PHE A 21 -18.54 -1.41 22.47
C PHE A 21 -17.53 -2.27 23.22
N PRO A 22 -17.64 -3.62 23.15
CA PRO A 22 -16.61 -4.51 23.64
C PRO A 22 -15.25 -4.21 23.00
N LYS A 23 -14.16 -4.56 23.70
CA LYS A 23 -12.80 -4.42 23.18
C LYS A 23 -12.69 -5.12 21.82
N TYR A 24 -12.07 -4.43 20.85
CA TYR A 24 -11.89 -4.86 19.45
C TYR A 24 -13.14 -4.89 18.56
N ALA A 25 -14.36 -4.78 19.11
CA ALA A 25 -15.58 -4.86 18.30
C ALA A 25 -15.61 -3.82 17.17
N THR A 26 -15.22 -2.57 17.45
CA THR A 26 -15.16 -1.52 16.43
C THR A 26 -14.14 -1.79 15.33
N GLN A 27 -13.01 -2.47 15.62
CA GLN A 27 -12.02 -2.83 14.62
C GLN A 27 -12.58 -3.87 13.65
N ILE A 28 -13.28 -4.87 14.17
CA ILE A 28 -13.92 -5.93 13.38
C ILE A 28 -15.07 -5.34 12.55
N ILE A 29 -15.92 -4.49 13.14
CA ILE A 29 -17.02 -3.81 12.43
C ILE A 29 -16.47 -2.92 11.31
N ASN A 30 -15.39 -2.18 11.56
CA ASN A 30 -14.76 -1.33 10.55
C ASN A 30 -14.19 -2.15 9.38
N LEU A 31 -13.53 -3.27 9.67
CA LEU A 31 -13.03 -4.18 8.63
C LEU A 31 -14.19 -4.78 7.82
N ALA A 32 -15.26 -5.19 8.50
CA ALA A 32 -16.46 -5.71 7.85
C ALA A 32 -17.11 -4.67 6.95
N ASN A 33 -17.25 -3.43 7.42
CA ASN A 33 -17.77 -2.32 6.61
C ASN A 33 -16.88 -2.02 5.39
N GLN A 34 -15.55 -2.01 5.55
CA GLN A 34 -14.62 -1.78 4.43
C GLN A 34 -14.75 -2.85 3.34
N ASN A 35 -14.80 -4.12 3.73
CA ASN A 35 -14.95 -5.24 2.80
C ASN A 35 -16.34 -5.26 2.14
N ALA A 36 -17.41 -5.04 2.92
CA ALA A 36 -18.78 -5.00 2.42
C ALA A 36 -19.11 -3.72 1.65
N GLN A 37 -18.26 -2.69 1.79
CA GLN A 37 -18.47 -1.34 1.27
C GLN A 37 -19.82 -0.76 1.71
N ALA A 38 -20.22 -1.02 2.95
CA ALA A 38 -21.58 -0.82 3.43
C ALA A 38 -21.94 0.66 3.64
N THR A 39 -20.97 1.52 3.95
CA THR A 39 -21.18 2.97 4.11
C THR A 39 -20.66 3.80 2.93
N ARG A 40 -20.58 3.22 1.72
CA ARG A 40 -20.24 4.01 0.51
C ARG A 40 -21.38 4.96 0.14
N PRO A 41 -21.11 6.03 -0.64
CA PRO A 41 -22.12 7.01 -1.02
C PRO A 41 -23.35 6.40 -1.71
N ARG A 42 -23.17 5.31 -2.46
CA ARG A 42 -24.28 4.57 -3.09
C ARG A 42 -25.27 3.92 -2.10
N VAL A 43 -24.89 3.75 -0.82
CA VAL A 43 -25.72 3.12 0.21
C VAL A 43 -26.26 4.18 1.17
N VAL A 44 -25.36 5.03 1.71
CA VAL A 44 -25.72 5.99 2.76
C VAL A 44 -25.87 7.42 2.25
N GLY A 45 -25.59 7.69 0.98
CA GLY A 45 -25.50 9.04 0.44
C GLY A 45 -24.13 9.68 0.63
N GLN A 46 -23.87 10.78 -0.08
CA GLN A 46 -22.61 11.51 0.00
C GLN A 46 -22.64 12.49 1.18
N MET A 47 -22.13 12.07 2.34
CA MET A 47 -22.21 12.84 3.60
C MET A 47 -21.70 14.29 3.48
N SER A 48 -20.64 14.52 2.70
CA SER A 48 -20.07 15.86 2.50
C SER A 48 -21.01 16.83 1.78
N GLU A 49 -21.90 16.33 0.93
CA GLU A 49 -22.89 17.16 0.24
C GLU A 49 -24.18 17.26 1.05
N LEU A 50 -24.62 16.16 1.64
CA LEU A 50 -25.83 16.13 2.48
C LEU A 50 -25.73 17.09 3.67
N ILE A 51 -24.57 17.18 4.32
CA ILE A 51 -24.38 18.09 5.46
C ILE A 51 -24.42 19.57 5.05
N LYS A 52 -24.11 19.92 3.79
CA LYS A 52 -24.20 21.31 3.29
C LYS A 52 -25.65 21.70 3.01
N GLU A 53 -26.50 20.74 2.68
CA GLU A 53 -27.93 20.96 2.45
C GLU A 53 -28.74 21.05 3.75
N PHE A 54 -28.21 20.52 4.84
CA PHE A 54 -28.86 20.55 6.14
C PHE A 54 -28.76 21.92 6.80
N THR A 55 -29.91 22.46 7.20
CA THR A 55 -30.03 23.79 7.80
C THR A 55 -30.36 23.77 9.30
N GLY A 56 -30.60 22.59 9.87
CA GLY A 56 -30.85 22.43 11.30
C GLY A 56 -29.58 22.58 12.13
N LYS A 57 -29.73 22.49 13.46
CA LYS A 57 -28.65 22.74 14.43
C LYS A 57 -28.43 21.59 15.40
N THR A 58 -29.39 20.68 15.54
CA THR A 58 -29.34 19.58 16.50
C THR A 58 -29.12 18.22 15.82
N LEU A 59 -28.63 17.25 16.59
CA LEU A 59 -28.49 15.87 16.11
C LEU A 59 -29.84 15.27 15.73
N GLN A 60 -30.89 15.52 16.52
CA GLN A 60 -32.23 15.02 16.24
C GLN A 60 -32.77 15.54 14.91
N GLU A 61 -32.65 16.86 14.65
CA GLU A 61 -33.04 17.44 13.37
C GLU A 61 -32.25 16.84 12.20
N TRP A 62 -30.95 16.56 12.40
CA TRP A 62 -30.12 15.92 11.38
C TRP A 62 -30.58 14.50 11.08
N GLU A 63 -30.85 13.71 12.12
CA GLU A 63 -31.31 12.33 11.99
C GLU A 63 -32.66 12.26 11.28
N GLU A 64 -33.64 13.05 11.70
CA GLU A 64 -34.97 13.12 11.06
C GLU A 64 -34.87 13.56 9.58
N TRP A 65 -34.07 14.60 9.30
CA TRP A 65 -33.87 15.08 7.93
C TRP A 65 -33.18 14.04 7.05
N TYR A 66 -32.15 13.38 7.57
CA TYR A 66 -31.38 12.37 6.86
C TYR A 66 -32.23 11.13 6.56
N LEU A 67 -32.92 10.59 7.57
CA LEU A 67 -33.75 9.38 7.42
C LEU A 67 -34.96 9.63 6.51
N LYS A 68 -35.47 10.85 6.42
CA LYS A 68 -36.50 11.19 5.43
C LYS A 68 -35.99 11.06 3.99
N LYS A 69 -34.72 11.38 3.73
CA LYS A 69 -34.10 11.26 2.40
C LYS A 69 -33.55 9.85 2.13
N HIS A 70 -33.08 9.17 3.17
CA HIS A 70 -32.40 7.89 3.11
C HIS A 70 -32.99 6.89 4.14
N PRO A 71 -34.27 6.51 4.01
CA PRO A 71 -34.98 5.77 5.05
C PRO A 71 -34.38 4.39 5.34
N GLU A 72 -33.82 3.73 4.32
CA GLU A 72 -33.27 2.38 4.44
C GLU A 72 -31.74 2.36 4.61
N ALA A 73 -31.08 3.52 4.66
CA ALA A 73 -29.62 3.57 4.60
C ALA A 73 -28.95 2.89 5.81
N ILE A 74 -29.47 3.14 7.01
CA ILE A 74 -28.95 2.54 8.24
C ILE A 74 -29.17 1.03 8.24
N ASP A 75 -30.39 0.57 7.93
CA ASP A 75 -30.71 -0.86 7.89
C ASP A 75 -29.92 -1.59 6.80
N THR A 76 -29.84 -1.02 5.60
CA THR A 76 -29.08 -1.60 4.49
C THR A 76 -27.60 -1.71 4.82
N ALA A 77 -27.00 -0.66 5.39
CA ALA A 77 -25.61 -0.70 5.82
C ALA A 77 -25.41 -1.74 6.93
N THR A 78 -26.33 -1.83 7.89
CA THR A 78 -26.31 -2.78 9.00
C THR A 78 -26.35 -4.22 8.50
N GLN A 79 -27.29 -4.56 7.60
CA GLN A 79 -27.40 -5.91 7.04
C GLN A 79 -26.16 -6.32 6.24
N LYS A 80 -25.58 -5.39 5.47
CA LYS A 80 -24.32 -5.63 4.74
C LYS A 80 -23.15 -5.91 5.68
N ILE A 81 -23.03 -5.14 6.77
CA ILE A 81 -21.99 -5.36 7.79
C ILE A 81 -22.23 -6.70 8.47
N LEU A 82 -23.47 -7.02 8.86
CA LEU A 82 -23.84 -8.26 9.52
C LEU A 82 -23.44 -9.48 8.67
N GLY A 83 -23.78 -9.50 7.39
CA GLY A 83 -23.39 -10.59 6.49
C GLY A 83 -21.88 -10.76 6.37
N MET A 84 -21.09 -9.68 6.40
CA MET A 84 -19.63 -9.77 6.40
C MET A 84 -19.06 -10.23 7.75
N ILE A 85 -19.71 -9.88 8.86
CA ILE A 85 -19.37 -10.43 10.18
C ILE A 85 -19.60 -11.95 10.22
N ASP A 86 -20.67 -12.45 9.61
CA ASP A 86 -20.93 -13.89 9.51
C ASP A 86 -19.85 -14.60 8.69
N ASN A 87 -19.43 -14.03 7.56
CA ASN A 87 -18.28 -14.54 6.80
C ASN A 87 -17.00 -14.58 7.65
N PHE A 88 -16.75 -13.54 8.47
CA PHE A 88 -15.60 -13.55 9.38
C PHE A 88 -15.72 -14.63 10.45
N ARG A 89 -16.90 -14.85 11.04
CA ARG A 89 -17.11 -15.93 12.02
C ARG A 89 -16.78 -17.28 11.42
N GLU A 90 -17.19 -17.53 10.18
CA GLU A 90 -16.90 -18.78 9.47
C GLU A 90 -15.40 -18.97 9.23
N VAL A 91 -14.70 -17.93 8.76
CA VAL A 91 -13.26 -18.00 8.47
C VAL A 91 -12.42 -18.06 9.75
N ILE A 92 -12.78 -17.32 10.80
CA ILE A 92 -12.04 -17.30 12.08
C ILE A 92 -11.95 -18.71 12.67
N ASN A 93 -13.00 -19.51 12.54
CA ASN A 93 -13.01 -20.90 13.03
C ASN A 93 -12.10 -21.84 12.22
N GLN A 94 -11.67 -21.43 11.02
CA GLN A 94 -10.75 -22.18 10.16
C GLN A 94 -9.29 -21.78 10.37
N ILE A 95 -9.02 -20.64 11.04
CA ILE A 95 -7.66 -20.18 11.28
C ILE A 95 -7.03 -21.01 12.41
N ASP A 96 -6.04 -21.80 12.06
CA ASP A 96 -5.25 -22.58 12.99
C ASP A 96 -3.82 -22.02 13.20
N GLU A 97 -3.08 -22.63 14.12
CA GLU A 97 -1.71 -22.22 14.45
C GLU A 97 -0.78 -22.36 13.24
N ASP A 98 -0.98 -23.37 12.39
CA ASP A 98 -0.11 -23.64 11.24
C ASP A 98 -0.27 -22.57 10.15
N MET A 99 -1.51 -22.15 9.85
CA MET A 99 -1.79 -21.02 8.97
C MET A 99 -1.15 -19.74 9.50
N ILE A 100 -1.26 -19.47 10.80
CA ILE A 100 -0.65 -18.30 11.44
C ILE A 100 0.88 -18.38 11.32
N ARG A 101 1.48 -19.55 11.60
CA ARG A 101 2.93 -19.77 11.51
C ARG A 101 3.44 -19.56 10.09
N GLN A 102 2.71 -20.05 9.09
CA GLN A 102 3.03 -19.82 7.68
C GLN A 102 2.98 -18.33 7.33
N TRP A 103 1.92 -17.63 7.74
CA TRP A 103 1.80 -16.20 7.51
C TRP A 103 2.93 -15.39 8.18
N VAL A 104 3.29 -15.73 9.42
CA VAL A 104 4.41 -15.10 10.15
C VAL A 104 5.74 -15.40 9.46
N ARG A 105 5.98 -16.64 9.04
CA ARG A 105 7.21 -17.02 8.32
C ARG A 105 7.32 -16.28 6.98
N ASP A 106 6.22 -16.17 6.24
CA ASP A 106 6.19 -15.38 5.00
C ASP A 106 6.57 -13.92 5.29
N LEU A 107 5.92 -13.32 6.29
CA LEU A 107 6.15 -11.94 6.67
C LEU A 107 7.60 -11.68 7.11
N VAL A 108 8.16 -12.54 7.97
CA VAL A 108 9.45 -12.29 8.62
C VAL A 108 10.61 -12.81 7.79
N ILE A 109 10.52 -14.01 7.22
CA ILE A 109 11.64 -14.66 6.52
C ILE A 109 11.57 -14.37 5.03
N VAL A 110 10.44 -14.68 4.39
CA VAL A 110 10.34 -14.64 2.92
C VAL A 110 10.38 -13.21 2.42
N LYS A 111 9.54 -12.32 2.96
CA LYS A 111 9.51 -10.90 2.53
C LYS A 111 10.81 -10.17 2.82
N THR A 112 11.49 -10.49 3.92
CA THR A 112 12.82 -9.96 4.22
C THR A 112 13.86 -10.45 3.22
N PHE A 113 13.87 -11.75 2.92
CA PHE A 113 14.80 -12.31 1.94
C PHE A 113 14.58 -11.74 0.53
N ILE A 114 13.32 -11.61 0.09
CA ILE A 114 12.97 -10.91 -1.17
C ILE A 114 13.46 -9.46 -1.12
N GLY A 115 13.26 -8.78 0.01
CA GLY A 115 13.73 -7.42 0.24
C GLY A 115 15.25 -7.27 0.19
N LEU A 116 16.02 -8.29 0.59
CA LEU A 116 17.49 -8.31 0.52
C LEU A 116 17.99 -8.66 -0.88
N ARG A 117 17.31 -9.58 -1.58
CA ARG A 117 17.71 -10.10 -2.90
C ARG A 117 17.08 -9.35 -4.07
N PHE A 118 16.44 -8.22 -3.81
CA PHE A 118 15.72 -7.47 -4.84
C PHE A 118 16.66 -6.99 -5.96
N GLN A 119 17.91 -6.62 -5.62
CA GLN A 119 18.94 -6.23 -6.59
C GLN A 119 19.27 -7.39 -7.53
N GLU A 120 19.39 -8.60 -6.98
CA GLU A 120 19.62 -9.83 -7.75
C GLU A 120 18.54 -10.06 -8.79
N ALA A 121 17.27 -9.95 -8.37
CA ALA A 121 16.13 -10.18 -9.24
C ALA A 121 16.10 -9.18 -10.41
N ILE A 122 16.49 -7.92 -10.17
CA ILE A 122 16.59 -6.90 -11.21
C ILE A 122 17.72 -7.23 -12.19
N LEU A 123 18.94 -7.48 -11.69
CA LEU A 123 20.09 -7.82 -12.53
C LEU A 123 19.79 -9.03 -13.41
N LYS A 124 19.32 -10.12 -12.80
CA LYS A 124 18.95 -11.35 -13.49
C LYS A 124 17.88 -11.11 -14.55
N LYS A 125 16.80 -10.38 -14.22
CA LYS A 125 15.70 -10.14 -15.16
C LYS A 125 16.15 -9.32 -16.38
N ILE A 126 17.06 -8.37 -16.19
CA ILE A 126 17.62 -7.59 -17.29
C ILE A 126 18.57 -8.47 -18.12
N ALA A 127 19.47 -9.21 -17.48
CA ALA A 127 20.37 -10.13 -18.14
C ALA A 127 19.64 -11.16 -19.02
N ASP A 128 18.61 -11.82 -18.47
CA ASP A 128 17.73 -12.75 -19.20
C ASP A 128 17.05 -12.06 -20.41
N LYS A 129 16.59 -10.82 -20.26
CA LYS A 129 15.93 -10.05 -21.33
C LYS A 129 16.87 -9.76 -22.50
N PHE A 130 18.15 -9.54 -22.22
CA PHE A 130 19.17 -9.24 -23.23
C PHE A 130 20.02 -10.46 -23.61
N GLY A 131 19.76 -11.64 -23.03
CA GLY A 131 20.49 -12.87 -23.34
C GLY A 131 21.96 -12.81 -22.93
N THR A 132 22.25 -12.24 -21.78
CA THR A 132 23.61 -12.12 -21.22
C THR A 132 23.62 -12.61 -19.76
N ASP A 133 24.81 -12.72 -19.18
CA ASP A 133 24.98 -13.11 -17.77
C ASP A 133 24.86 -11.91 -16.83
N TYR A 134 24.84 -12.16 -15.52
CA TYR A 134 24.95 -11.10 -14.52
C TYR A 134 25.92 -11.50 -13.41
N ARG A 135 26.48 -10.50 -12.72
CA ARG A 135 27.18 -10.70 -11.45
C ARG A 135 26.95 -9.54 -10.50
N PHE A 136 27.13 -9.79 -9.21
CA PHE A 136 27.20 -8.73 -8.23
C PHE A 136 28.53 -7.98 -8.31
N ALA A 137 28.51 -6.74 -7.83
CA ALA A 137 29.70 -5.96 -7.58
C ALA A 137 30.49 -6.55 -6.40
N THR A 138 31.81 -6.40 -6.41
CA THR A 138 32.63 -6.62 -5.21
C THR A 138 32.50 -5.42 -4.26
N PRO A 139 32.90 -5.53 -2.98
CA PRO A 139 32.87 -4.39 -2.06
C PRO A 139 33.61 -3.15 -2.58
N GLU A 140 34.72 -3.34 -3.31
CA GLU A 140 35.48 -2.25 -3.93
C GLU A 140 34.72 -1.60 -5.09
N GLU A 141 33.93 -2.36 -5.85
CA GLU A 141 33.08 -1.84 -6.93
C GLU A 141 31.82 -1.15 -6.38
N GLU A 142 31.23 -1.67 -5.30
CA GLU A 142 30.12 -1.03 -4.58
C GLU A 142 30.52 0.34 -4.01
N SER A 143 31.75 0.47 -3.50
CA SER A 143 32.28 1.75 -3.02
C SER A 143 32.39 2.82 -4.12
N LYS A 144 32.38 2.42 -5.39
CA LYS A 144 32.36 3.28 -6.58
C LYS A 144 30.95 3.48 -7.15
N GLY A 145 29.92 3.02 -6.43
CA GLY A 145 28.52 3.15 -6.83
C GLY A 145 28.02 2.08 -7.80
N VAL A 146 28.76 0.98 -8.00
CA VAL A 146 28.31 -0.14 -8.85
C VAL A 146 27.57 -1.16 -8.00
N ASP A 147 26.30 -1.43 -8.31
CA ASP A 147 25.50 -2.44 -7.59
C ASP A 147 25.61 -3.83 -8.26
N GLY A 148 26.02 -3.88 -9.53
CA GLY A 148 26.28 -5.12 -10.24
C GLY A 148 26.61 -4.91 -11.71
N TYR A 149 26.72 -6.02 -12.43
CA TYR A 149 27.04 -6.06 -13.86
C TYR A 149 26.01 -6.88 -14.61
N ILE A 150 25.69 -6.41 -15.82
CA ILE A 150 24.91 -7.15 -16.82
C ILE A 150 25.84 -7.37 -18.01
N GLY A 151 26.24 -8.62 -18.24
CA GLY A 151 27.39 -8.97 -19.05
C GLY A 151 28.66 -8.35 -18.47
N ASN A 152 29.29 -7.47 -19.24
CA ASN A 152 30.45 -6.68 -18.83
C ASN A 152 30.11 -5.22 -18.49
N ILE A 153 28.84 -4.81 -18.53
CA ILE A 153 28.42 -3.42 -18.30
C ILE A 153 28.11 -3.20 -16.81
N PRO A 154 28.81 -2.29 -16.11
CA PRO A 154 28.49 -1.94 -14.74
C PRO A 154 27.20 -1.13 -14.67
N VAL A 155 26.36 -1.44 -13.69
CA VAL A 155 25.10 -0.73 -13.44
C VAL A 155 24.91 -0.43 -11.96
N SER A 156 24.20 0.66 -11.68
CA SER A 156 23.68 0.97 -10.34
C SER A 156 22.16 0.78 -10.31
N LEU A 157 21.63 0.29 -9.19
CA LEU A 157 20.21 0.02 -8.98
C LEU A 157 19.66 0.97 -7.92
N LYS A 158 18.85 1.95 -8.32
CA LYS A 158 18.28 2.94 -7.40
C LYS A 158 16.75 2.94 -7.42
N PRO A 159 16.08 3.13 -6.27
CA PRO A 159 14.64 3.29 -6.26
C PRO A 159 14.27 4.59 -7.00
N ILE A 160 13.09 4.66 -7.62
CA ILE A 160 12.67 5.85 -8.39
C ILE A 160 12.60 7.11 -7.53
N THR A 161 12.41 6.98 -6.21
CA THR A 161 12.47 8.09 -5.24
C THR A 161 13.84 8.75 -5.15
N TYR A 162 14.90 8.08 -5.60
CA TYR A 162 16.24 8.66 -5.72
C TYR A 162 16.27 9.79 -6.76
N LYS A 163 15.50 9.69 -7.86
CA LYS A 163 15.39 10.77 -8.85
C LYS A 163 14.83 12.07 -8.27
N GLN A 164 14.02 11.98 -7.23
CA GLN A 164 13.40 13.15 -6.60
C GLN A 164 14.34 13.84 -5.59
N LYS A 165 15.48 13.23 -5.27
CA LYS A 165 16.52 13.78 -4.39
C LYS A 165 17.66 14.38 -5.22
N GLU A 166 17.36 15.36 -6.07
CA GLU A 166 18.33 16.12 -6.90
C GLU A 166 19.39 16.93 -6.10
N MET A 167 19.60 16.64 -4.81
CA MET A 167 20.59 17.28 -3.94
C MET A 167 21.64 16.30 -3.37
N LEU A 168 21.88 15.17 -4.02
CA LEU A 168 22.97 14.27 -3.61
C LEU A 168 24.25 14.58 -4.42
N PRO A 169 25.39 14.84 -3.76
CA PRO A 169 26.66 15.23 -4.39
C PRO A 169 27.45 14.07 -5.04
N GLU A 170 26.85 12.89 -5.18
CA GLU A 170 27.52 11.72 -5.75
C GLU A 170 27.45 11.73 -7.28
N GLU A 171 28.56 12.04 -7.94
CA GLU A 171 28.76 11.77 -9.37
C GLU A 171 28.89 10.26 -9.57
N ILE A 172 27.77 9.58 -9.79
CA ILE A 172 27.75 8.16 -10.15
C ILE A 172 28.04 8.08 -11.66
N GLU A 173 29.27 7.69 -12.02
CA GLU A 173 29.72 7.56 -13.42
C GLU A 173 29.12 6.35 -14.17
N VAL A 174 28.31 5.53 -13.50
CA VAL A 174 27.72 4.31 -14.08
C VAL A 174 26.23 4.46 -14.40
N ASP A 175 25.77 3.66 -15.37
CA ASP A 175 24.38 3.70 -15.81
C ASP A 175 23.42 3.25 -14.69
N ILE A 176 22.49 4.13 -14.31
CA ILE A 176 21.53 3.87 -13.23
C ILE A 176 20.24 3.26 -13.80
N VAL A 177 19.94 2.03 -13.39
CA VAL A 177 18.63 1.40 -13.57
C VAL A 177 17.74 1.78 -12.40
N TYR A 178 16.54 2.25 -12.72
CA TYR A 178 15.56 2.63 -11.70
C TYR A 178 14.52 1.54 -11.49
N TYR A 179 14.13 1.34 -10.23
CA TYR A 179 13.04 0.43 -9.89
C TYR A 179 11.98 1.10 -9.01
N GLU A 180 10.74 0.67 -9.17
CA GLU A 180 9.59 1.12 -8.38
C GLU A 180 8.84 -0.11 -7.85
N LYS A 181 8.65 -0.18 -6.52
CA LYS A 181 7.86 -1.23 -5.87
C LYS A 181 6.38 -0.92 -6.08
N GLN A 182 5.67 -1.85 -6.72
CA GLN A 182 4.23 -1.80 -6.94
C GLN A 182 3.56 -2.92 -6.14
N LYS A 183 2.21 -2.87 -6.01
CA LYS A 183 1.46 -3.85 -5.19
C LYS A 183 1.60 -5.28 -5.71
N ASP A 184 1.82 -5.44 -7.01
CA ASP A 184 1.86 -6.68 -7.76
C ASP A 184 3.26 -7.02 -8.31
N GLY A 185 4.28 -6.20 -8.04
CA GLY A 185 5.64 -6.49 -8.51
C GLY A 185 6.60 -5.31 -8.52
N LEU A 186 7.53 -5.33 -9.46
CA LEU A 186 8.57 -4.33 -9.66
C LEU A 186 8.48 -3.76 -11.08
N LYS A 187 8.37 -2.44 -11.18
CA LYS A 187 8.54 -1.73 -12.44
C LYS A 187 10.01 -1.33 -12.59
N ILE A 188 10.66 -1.84 -13.61
CA ILE A 188 12.08 -1.58 -13.91
C ILE A 188 12.16 -0.62 -15.09
N THR A 189 12.94 0.46 -14.94
CA THR A 189 13.20 1.46 -15.98
C THR A 189 14.68 1.46 -16.31
N ILE A 190 15.01 1.00 -17.51
CA ILE A 190 16.37 0.99 -18.06
C ILE A 190 16.55 2.29 -18.86
N PRO A 191 17.60 3.09 -18.62
CA PRO A 191 17.85 4.29 -19.41
C PRO A 191 18.26 3.93 -20.85
N LYS A 192 17.90 4.77 -21.82
CA LYS A 192 18.05 4.48 -23.26
C LYS A 192 19.48 4.13 -23.66
N ASN A 193 20.45 4.86 -23.12
CA ASN A 193 21.88 4.64 -23.36
C ASN A 193 22.33 3.24 -22.92
N LEU A 194 21.89 2.77 -21.75
CA LEU A 194 22.17 1.41 -21.26
C LEU A 194 21.47 0.36 -22.13
N GLU A 195 20.21 0.60 -22.50
CA GLU A 195 19.47 -0.30 -23.40
C GLU A 195 20.20 -0.49 -24.74
N GLU A 196 20.72 0.58 -25.33
CA GLU A 196 21.50 0.51 -26.58
C GLU A 196 22.81 -0.28 -26.40
N LYS A 197 23.54 -0.06 -25.30
CA LYS A 197 24.76 -0.83 -24.99
C LYS A 197 24.45 -2.34 -24.85
N LEU A 198 23.37 -2.68 -24.15
CA LEU A 198 22.95 -4.07 -23.94
C LEU A 198 22.50 -4.76 -25.24
N LYS A 199 21.82 -4.04 -26.14
CA LYS A 199 21.46 -4.56 -27.47
C LYS A 199 22.68 -4.87 -28.33
N ARG A 200 23.66 -3.96 -28.37
CA ARG A 200 24.93 -4.18 -29.09
C ARG A 200 25.69 -5.38 -28.55
N LEU A 201 25.66 -5.58 -27.23
CA LEU A 201 26.28 -6.74 -26.61
C LEU A 201 25.65 -8.03 -27.14
N LYS A 202 24.32 -8.11 -27.16
CA LYS A 202 23.59 -9.28 -27.67
C LYS A 202 23.94 -9.59 -29.14
N GLU A 203 24.07 -8.58 -29.98
CA GLU A 203 24.43 -8.75 -31.40
C GLU A 203 25.86 -9.25 -31.59
N SER A 204 26.78 -9.00 -30.64
CA SER A 204 28.16 -9.50 -30.69
C SER A 204 28.33 -10.98 -30.29
N PHE A 205 27.29 -11.61 -29.74
CA PHE A 205 27.27 -13.03 -29.36
C PHE A 205 26.36 -13.90 -30.26
N LEU A 206 25.80 -13.32 -31.33
CA LEU A 206 25.04 -14.00 -32.40
C LEU A 206 25.91 -14.13 -33.66
#